data_AF-A0A355GGS6-F1
#
_entry.id   AF-A0A355GGS6-F1
#
_cell.length_a   1.000
_cell.length_b   1.000
_cell.length_c   1.000
_cell.angle_alpha   90.00
_cell.angle_beta   90.00
_cell.angle_gamma   90.00
#
_symmetry.space_group_name_H-M   'P 1'
#
loop_
_entity.id
_entity.type
_entity.pdbx_description
1 polymer ?
#
loop_
_entity_poly.entity_id
_entity_poly.type
_entity_poly.pdbx_seq_one_letter_code
_entity_poly.pdbx_strand_id
1 'polypeptide(L)'
;MQLSHPYFFLLLLLMSVLPATGLMAAEDVIQPDPRLPETTPWDLKALSKAPEFEWLDENSPVKSLIYQGLEYRGKPTKVFAYYASPATLNPEAPRDKKYPGIVLIHGGGGTAFREWAELWAQKGYAAISMDLAGSQPVDGKNPHDRKFRNRLEAGGPDQSHKEKFEAVKDDQSEHWCYHAPANAILAHSLIRSFPEVDKDHTAVTGISWGGYLTCIVAGLDNRFDAAVPVYGCGFLNAHSVFESSINQLPPEDSQRWMQL
;
A
#
# COMPACT_ATOMS: atom_id res chain seq x y z
N MET A 1 34.59 21.35 -76.73
CA MET A 1 34.63 22.28 -75.59
C MET A 1 33.17 22.54 -75.20
N GLN A 2 32.52 21.73 -74.35
CA GLN A 2 32.64 21.65 -72.88
C GLN A 2 32.69 23.04 -72.23
N LEU A 3 31.91 23.40 -71.21
CA LEU A 3 30.88 22.77 -70.38
C LEU A 3 30.23 23.93 -69.59
N SER A 4 28.92 23.95 -69.42
CA SER A 4 28.25 24.79 -68.40
C SER A 4 27.44 23.88 -67.48
N HIS A 5 27.87 23.75 -66.23
CA HIS A 5 27.16 23.05 -65.16
C HIS A 5 26.26 24.04 -64.41
N PRO A 6 25.01 23.69 -64.08
CA PRO A 6 24.23 24.42 -63.09
C PRO A 6 24.52 23.87 -61.68
N TYR A 7 24.70 24.78 -60.72
CA TYR A 7 24.89 24.47 -59.31
C TYR A 7 23.57 24.00 -58.68
N PHE A 8 23.59 22.81 -58.10
CA PHE A 8 22.51 22.25 -57.26
C PHE A 8 22.75 22.73 -55.83
N PHE A 9 21.86 23.59 -55.29
CA PHE A 9 21.89 23.96 -53.86
C PHE A 9 21.18 22.87 -53.05
N LEU A 10 21.94 22.10 -52.28
CA LEU A 10 21.41 21.15 -51.30
C LEU A 10 21.20 21.89 -49.97
N LEU A 11 19.93 22.08 -49.58
CA LEU A 11 19.56 22.66 -48.28
C LEU A 11 19.65 21.55 -47.21
N LEU A 12 20.72 21.56 -46.42
CA LEU A 12 20.88 20.67 -45.25
C LEU A 12 20.05 21.20 -44.08
N LEU A 13 18.94 20.53 -43.79
CA LEU A 13 18.09 20.77 -42.63
C LEU A 13 18.77 20.14 -41.39
N LEU A 14 19.44 20.97 -40.58
CA LEU A 14 19.98 20.57 -39.28
C LEU A 14 18.82 20.46 -38.28
N MET A 15 18.30 19.25 -38.08
CA MET A 15 17.44 18.94 -36.92
C MET A 15 18.32 18.87 -35.67
N SER A 16 18.30 19.93 -34.88
CA SER A 16 18.84 19.93 -33.52
C SER A 16 17.96 19.07 -32.62
N VAL A 17 18.38 17.83 -32.38
CA VAL A 17 17.81 16.96 -31.34
C VAL A 17 18.32 17.49 -30.00
N LEU A 18 17.49 18.28 -29.31
CA LEU A 18 17.70 18.61 -27.91
C LEU A 18 17.53 17.33 -27.09
N PRO A 19 18.52 16.89 -26.30
CA PRO A 19 18.28 15.81 -25.36
C PRO A 19 17.27 16.30 -24.33
N ALA A 20 16.11 15.63 -24.26
CA ALA A 20 15.19 15.78 -23.15
C ALA A 20 15.90 15.27 -21.90
N THR A 21 16.57 16.15 -21.16
CA THR A 21 17.00 15.87 -19.80
C THR A 21 15.74 15.83 -18.95
N GLY A 22 15.09 14.66 -18.91
CA GLY A 22 14.12 14.38 -17.88
C GLY A 22 14.84 14.56 -16.55
N LEU A 23 14.40 15.52 -15.74
CA LEU A 23 14.69 15.47 -14.31
C LEU A 23 14.15 14.11 -13.86
N MET A 24 15.05 13.17 -13.61
CA MET A 24 14.73 12.05 -12.74
C MET A 24 14.39 12.71 -11.40
N ALA A 25 13.10 12.90 -11.12
CA ALA A 25 12.66 13.19 -9.78
C ALA A 25 13.34 12.14 -8.90
N ALA A 26 14.09 12.59 -7.88
CA ALA A 26 14.68 11.66 -6.93
C ALA A 26 13.59 10.69 -6.48
N GLU A 27 13.82 9.38 -6.58
CA GLU A 27 12.85 8.40 -6.09
C GLU A 27 12.53 8.81 -4.64
N ASP A 28 11.24 9.00 -4.35
CA ASP A 28 10.71 9.40 -3.05
C ASP A 28 10.72 8.18 -2.12
N VAL A 29 11.96 7.74 -1.86
CA VAL A 29 12.32 6.54 -1.12
C VAL A 29 12.14 6.82 0.36
N ILE A 30 11.47 5.89 1.04
CA ILE A 30 11.34 5.85 2.49
C ILE A 30 12.73 5.96 3.11
N GLN A 31 12.90 6.97 3.96
CA GLN A 31 14.09 7.14 4.77
C GLN A 31 13.78 6.64 6.18
N PRO A 32 14.40 5.52 6.61
CA PRO A 32 14.15 4.99 7.95
C PRO A 32 14.50 6.04 9.00
N ASP A 33 13.67 6.16 10.03
CA ASP A 33 14.00 7.01 11.17
C ASP A 33 15.29 6.46 11.84
N PRO A 34 16.29 7.30 12.17
CA PRO A 34 17.53 6.84 12.81
C PRO A 34 17.34 6.14 14.17
N ARG A 35 16.14 6.24 14.77
CA ARG A 35 15.77 5.55 16.02
C ARG A 35 15.27 4.13 15.78
N LEU A 36 14.98 3.74 14.54
CA LEU A 36 14.66 2.35 14.21
C LEU A 36 15.89 1.46 14.43
N PRO A 37 15.69 0.15 14.67
CA PRO A 37 16.80 -0.81 14.66
C PRO A 37 17.61 -0.72 13.36
N GLU A 38 18.90 -1.04 13.42
CA GLU A 38 19.82 -0.99 12.26
C GLU A 38 19.31 -1.77 11.05
N THR A 39 18.52 -2.82 11.28
CA THR A 39 17.89 -3.63 10.24
C THR A 39 16.40 -3.78 10.49
N THR A 40 15.62 -3.63 9.43
CA THR A 40 14.20 -4.02 9.37
C THR A 40 14.03 -5.20 8.43
N PRO A 41 13.02 -6.07 8.64
CA PRO A 41 12.77 -7.21 7.75
C PRO A 41 12.29 -6.79 6.36
N TRP A 42 11.82 -5.55 6.19
CA TRP A 42 11.32 -5.00 4.94
C TRP A 42 12.40 -4.28 4.13
N ASP A 43 12.42 -4.52 2.82
CA ASP A 43 13.12 -3.67 1.86
C ASP A 43 12.31 -2.40 1.61
N LEU A 44 12.60 -1.35 2.38
CA LEU A 44 11.91 -0.07 2.30
C LEU A 44 12.11 0.63 0.96
N LYS A 45 13.22 0.37 0.25
CA LYS A 45 13.43 0.91 -1.09
C LYS A 45 12.49 0.26 -2.10
N ALA A 46 12.31 -1.05 -2.03
CA ALA A 46 11.34 -1.75 -2.86
C ALA A 46 9.91 -1.31 -2.52
N LEU A 47 9.56 -1.24 -1.24
CA LEU A 47 8.21 -0.82 -0.80
C LEU A 47 7.88 0.64 -1.13
N SER A 48 8.90 1.48 -1.37
CA SER A 48 8.70 2.86 -1.80
C SER A 48 8.12 3.00 -3.20
N LYS A 49 8.23 1.96 -4.03
CA LYS A 49 7.78 1.95 -5.42
C LYS A 49 6.30 1.59 -5.48
N ALA A 50 5.55 2.29 -6.34
CA ALA A 50 4.16 1.93 -6.60
C ALA A 50 4.14 0.49 -7.19
N PRO A 51 3.35 -0.43 -6.60
CA PRO A 51 3.22 -1.78 -7.12
C PRO A 51 2.50 -1.79 -8.47
N GLU A 52 2.70 -2.86 -9.23
CA GLU A 52 1.79 -3.18 -10.34
C GLU A 52 0.37 -3.39 -9.81
N PHE A 53 -0.63 -2.90 -10.54
CA PHE A 53 -2.03 -3.02 -10.15
C PHE A 53 -2.95 -3.12 -11.37
N GLU A 54 -4.14 -3.67 -11.14
CA GLU A 54 -5.23 -3.78 -12.11
C GLU A 54 -6.52 -3.21 -11.53
N TRP A 55 -7.25 -2.40 -12.29
CA TRP A 55 -8.60 -2.01 -11.93
C TRP A 55 -9.55 -3.19 -12.16
N LEU A 56 -10.33 -3.55 -11.14
CA LEU A 56 -11.45 -4.47 -11.28
C LEU A 56 -12.74 -3.72 -11.62
N ASP A 57 -12.87 -2.51 -11.08
CA ASP A 57 -13.91 -1.55 -11.44
C ASP A 57 -13.33 -0.14 -11.35
N GLU A 58 -13.21 0.53 -12.50
CA GLU A 58 -12.75 1.92 -12.60
C GLU A 58 -13.87 2.95 -12.81
N ASN A 59 -15.11 2.47 -13.01
CA ASN A 59 -16.23 3.29 -13.46
C ASN A 59 -17.17 3.69 -12.31
N SER A 60 -17.20 2.89 -11.24
CA SER A 60 -17.97 3.23 -10.04
C SER A 60 -17.36 4.40 -9.26
N PRO A 61 -18.17 5.18 -8.51
CA PRO A 61 -17.68 6.25 -7.63
C PRO A 61 -16.69 5.75 -6.58
N VAL A 62 -16.92 4.54 -6.07
CA VAL A 62 -15.93 3.78 -5.28
C VAL A 62 -15.39 2.69 -6.19
N LYS A 63 -14.14 2.85 -6.60
CA LYS A 63 -13.43 1.95 -7.49
C LYS A 63 -12.89 0.76 -6.71
N SER A 64 -12.61 -0.33 -7.41
CA SER A 64 -11.91 -1.48 -6.84
C SER A 64 -10.74 -1.89 -7.70
N LEU A 65 -9.66 -2.32 -7.04
CA LEU A 65 -8.42 -2.71 -7.69
C LEU A 65 -7.77 -3.90 -6.98
N ILE A 66 -6.85 -4.56 -7.66
CA ILE A 66 -5.90 -5.48 -7.07
C ILE A 66 -4.49 -4.95 -7.33
N TYR A 67 -3.63 -4.96 -6.32
CA TYR A 67 -2.21 -4.63 -6.47
C TYR A 67 -1.31 -5.78 -6.00
N GLN A 68 -0.09 -5.81 -6.53
CA GLN A 68 0.92 -6.80 -6.17
C GLN A 68 1.46 -6.56 -4.76
N GLY A 69 1.43 -7.61 -3.94
CA GLY A 69 2.07 -7.66 -2.62
C GLY A 69 3.42 -8.39 -2.65
N LEU A 70 3.97 -8.64 -1.46
CA LEU A 70 5.20 -9.43 -1.31
C LEU A 70 5.01 -10.90 -1.68
N GLU A 71 6.11 -11.63 -1.86
CA GLU A 71 6.05 -13.08 -2.05
C GLU A 71 5.62 -13.80 -0.78
N TYR A 72 4.71 -14.75 -0.94
CA TYR A 72 4.26 -15.67 0.11
C TYR A 72 4.36 -17.09 -0.43
N ARG A 73 5.08 -17.98 0.26
CA ARG A 73 5.35 -19.35 -0.20
C ARG A 73 5.96 -19.41 -1.60
N GLY A 74 6.90 -18.51 -1.88
CA GLY A 74 7.63 -18.41 -3.14
C GLY A 74 6.80 -17.95 -4.34
N LYS A 75 5.65 -17.30 -4.10
CA LYS A 75 4.79 -16.74 -5.16
C LYS A 75 4.41 -15.30 -4.86
N PRO A 76 4.43 -14.38 -5.83
CA PRO A 76 3.89 -13.04 -5.67
C PRO A 76 2.42 -13.09 -5.22
N THR A 77 2.06 -12.19 -4.30
CA THR A 77 0.68 -12.10 -3.81
C THR A 77 -0.09 -10.98 -4.50
N LYS A 78 -1.42 -11.09 -4.43
CA LYS A 78 -2.40 -10.10 -4.87
C LYS A 78 -3.18 -9.59 -3.65
N VAL A 79 -3.37 -8.28 -3.60
CA VAL A 79 -4.09 -7.59 -2.52
C VAL A 79 -5.24 -6.80 -3.10
N PHE A 80 -6.46 -7.10 -2.66
CA PHE A 80 -7.65 -6.35 -3.05
C PHE A 80 -7.76 -5.04 -2.26
N ALA A 81 -8.22 -3.97 -2.92
CA ALA A 81 -8.54 -2.71 -2.26
C ALA A 81 -9.71 -1.97 -2.93
N TYR A 82 -10.41 -1.17 -2.12
CA TYR A 82 -11.29 -0.11 -2.58
C TYR A 82 -10.56 1.22 -2.60
N TYR A 83 -10.84 2.03 -3.62
CA TYR A 83 -10.33 3.39 -3.76
C TYR A 83 -11.48 4.36 -4.06
N ALA A 84 -11.48 5.50 -3.38
CA ALA A 84 -12.37 6.61 -3.72
C ALA A 84 -11.66 7.94 -3.45
N SER A 85 -12.01 8.98 -4.18
CA SER A 85 -11.57 10.34 -3.91
C SER A 85 -12.72 11.31 -4.19
N PRO A 86 -12.63 12.58 -3.78
CA PRO A 86 -13.66 13.56 -4.14
C PRO A 86 -13.85 13.67 -5.66
N ALA A 87 -12.80 13.40 -6.46
CA ALA A 87 -12.90 13.37 -7.92
C ALA A 87 -13.61 12.11 -8.45
N THR A 88 -13.46 10.94 -7.82
CA THR A 88 -14.22 9.76 -8.22
C THR A 88 -15.69 9.84 -7.81
N LEU A 89 -15.99 10.50 -6.69
CA LEU A 89 -17.35 10.74 -6.23
C LEU A 89 -18.09 11.83 -7.02
N ASN A 90 -17.36 12.76 -7.63
CA ASN A 90 -17.92 13.85 -8.41
C ASN A 90 -17.16 14.02 -9.75
N PRO A 91 -17.70 13.50 -10.87
CA PRO A 91 -17.09 13.63 -12.20
C PRO A 91 -16.84 15.08 -12.66
N GLU A 92 -17.57 16.05 -12.09
CA GLU A 92 -17.42 17.48 -12.38
C GLU A 92 -16.32 18.16 -11.54
N ALA A 93 -15.63 17.41 -10.68
CA ALA A 93 -14.53 17.95 -9.90
C ALA A 93 -13.39 18.47 -10.80
N PRO A 94 -12.72 19.58 -10.43
CA PRO A 94 -11.62 20.11 -11.21
C PRO A 94 -10.50 19.08 -11.38
N ARG A 95 -10.07 18.83 -12.62
CA ARG A 95 -9.06 17.82 -12.96
C ARG A 95 -7.67 18.11 -12.37
N ASP A 96 -7.36 19.38 -12.14
CA ASP A 96 -6.07 19.82 -11.59
C ASP A 96 -6.08 19.88 -10.05
N LYS A 97 -7.21 19.58 -9.40
CA LYS A 97 -7.31 19.59 -7.95
C LYS A 97 -6.71 18.31 -7.39
N LYS A 98 -5.73 18.47 -6.50
CA LYS A 98 -5.16 17.39 -5.71
C LYS A 98 -5.83 17.28 -4.35
N TYR A 99 -5.87 16.06 -3.82
CA TYR A 99 -6.49 15.73 -2.53
C TYR A 99 -5.46 15.06 -1.61
N PRO A 100 -5.47 15.35 -0.31
CA PRO A 100 -4.65 14.60 0.63
C PRO A 100 -5.02 13.12 0.59
N GLY A 101 -4.01 12.25 0.68
CA GLY A 101 -4.20 10.80 0.67
C GLY A 101 -4.49 10.25 2.07
N ILE A 102 -5.28 9.17 2.16
CA ILE A 102 -5.43 8.41 3.41
C ILE A 102 -5.47 6.91 3.17
N VAL A 103 -4.64 6.19 3.94
CA VAL A 103 -4.57 4.73 3.95
C VAL A 103 -5.37 4.19 5.14
N LEU A 104 -6.28 3.25 4.89
CA LEU A 104 -7.27 2.75 5.84
C LEU A 104 -7.05 1.27 6.16
N ILE A 105 -6.54 1.00 7.36
CA ILE A 105 -6.13 -0.34 7.79
C ILE A 105 -7.19 -0.98 8.69
N HIS A 106 -7.78 -2.10 8.25
CA HIS A 106 -8.83 -2.76 9.01
C HIS A 106 -8.32 -3.52 10.25
N GLY A 107 -9.21 -3.74 11.22
CA GLY A 107 -8.96 -4.54 12.41
C GLY A 107 -8.97 -6.06 12.18
N GLY A 108 -8.66 -6.83 13.21
CA GLY A 108 -8.53 -8.27 13.12
C GLY A 108 -9.83 -8.93 12.66
N GLY A 109 -9.77 -9.77 11.63
CA GLY A 109 -10.95 -10.41 11.05
C GLY A 109 -11.79 -9.49 10.16
N GLY A 110 -11.33 -8.26 9.89
CA GLY A 110 -11.91 -7.36 8.88
C GLY A 110 -11.51 -7.73 7.45
N THR A 111 -11.74 -6.80 6.52
CA THR A 111 -11.40 -6.87 5.09
C THR A 111 -11.31 -5.44 4.52
N ALA A 112 -11.18 -5.27 3.20
CA ALA A 112 -11.36 -3.97 2.56
C ALA A 112 -12.81 -3.47 2.73
N PHE A 113 -13.01 -2.25 3.23
CA PHE A 113 -14.35 -1.70 3.45
C PHE A 113 -14.67 -0.59 2.46
N ARG A 114 -15.64 -0.84 1.56
CA ARG A 114 -16.07 0.10 0.52
C ARG A 114 -16.56 1.41 1.12
N GLU A 115 -17.41 1.30 2.13
CA GLU A 115 -18.04 2.43 2.83
C GLU A 115 -17.01 3.29 3.57
N TRP A 116 -15.89 2.69 3.99
CA TRP A 116 -14.85 3.43 4.70
C TRP A 116 -14.03 4.31 3.75
N ALA A 117 -13.69 3.79 2.56
CA ALA A 117 -13.08 4.59 1.51
C ALA A 117 -14.02 5.72 1.05
N GLU A 118 -15.30 5.40 0.84
CA GLU A 118 -16.31 6.39 0.45
C GLU A 118 -16.47 7.51 1.49
N LEU A 119 -16.54 7.16 2.78
CA LEU A 119 -16.66 8.13 3.87
C LEU A 119 -15.51 9.14 3.89
N TRP A 120 -14.27 8.68 3.70
CA TRP A 120 -13.11 9.56 3.68
C TRP A 120 -13.02 10.39 2.41
N ALA A 121 -13.44 9.84 1.27
CA ALA A 121 -13.63 10.60 0.05
C ALA A 121 -14.65 11.72 0.21
N GLN A 122 -15.80 11.47 0.85
CA GLN A 122 -16.77 12.52 1.19
C GLN A 122 -16.19 13.60 2.13
N LYS A 123 -15.17 13.25 2.93
CA LYS A 123 -14.44 14.19 3.80
C LYS A 123 -13.32 14.96 3.10
N GLY A 124 -13.08 14.71 1.81
CA GLY A 124 -12.10 15.46 1.03
C GLY A 124 -10.76 14.75 0.79
N TYR A 125 -10.64 13.45 1.10
CA TYR A 125 -9.41 12.68 0.98
C TYR A 125 -9.47 11.69 -0.18
N ALA A 126 -8.37 11.50 -0.91
CA ALA A 126 -8.21 10.28 -1.69
C ALA A 126 -7.94 9.12 -0.72
N ALA A 127 -8.82 8.14 -0.68
CA ALA A 127 -8.83 7.09 0.33
C ALA A 127 -8.66 5.70 -0.30
N ILE A 128 -7.77 4.89 0.28
CA ILE A 128 -7.59 3.48 -0.08
C ILE A 128 -7.81 2.59 1.15
N SER A 129 -8.70 1.59 1.02
CA SER A 129 -8.95 0.57 2.03
C SER A 129 -8.64 -0.80 1.44
N MET A 130 -7.61 -1.46 1.97
CA MET A 130 -7.13 -2.76 1.48
C MET A 130 -7.60 -3.92 2.36
N ASP A 131 -7.65 -5.12 1.78
CA ASP A 131 -7.77 -6.37 2.53
C ASP A 131 -6.38 -6.86 2.95
N LEU A 132 -6.24 -7.33 4.19
CA LEU A 132 -5.00 -7.90 4.71
C LEU A 132 -5.18 -9.37 5.08
N ALA A 133 -6.17 -10.06 4.54
CA ALA A 133 -6.45 -11.48 4.80
C ALA A 133 -6.44 -12.30 3.49
N GLY A 134 -5.81 -11.76 2.43
CA GLY A 134 -5.72 -12.34 1.09
C GLY A 134 -7.08 -12.69 0.49
N SER A 135 -8.10 -11.88 0.76
CA SER A 135 -9.49 -12.09 0.36
C SER A 135 -10.07 -10.84 -0.30
N GLN A 136 -11.22 -11.01 -0.94
CA GLN A 136 -12.02 -9.94 -1.53
C GLN A 136 -13.45 -10.02 -0.98
N PRO A 137 -14.01 -8.93 -0.44
CA PRO A 137 -15.42 -8.90 -0.04
C PRO A 137 -16.34 -9.06 -1.26
N VAL A 138 -17.47 -9.72 -1.07
CA VAL A 138 -18.53 -9.84 -2.09
C VAL A 138 -19.33 -8.55 -2.10
N ASP A 139 -19.41 -7.91 -3.27
CA ASP A 139 -20.11 -6.64 -3.42
C ASP A 139 -21.60 -6.73 -3.03
N GLY A 140 -22.10 -5.68 -2.38
CA GLY A 140 -23.48 -5.61 -1.87
C GLY A 140 -23.82 -6.60 -0.75
N LYS A 141 -22.83 -7.31 -0.17
CA LYS A 141 -23.02 -8.18 1.00
C LYS A 141 -22.34 -7.61 2.23
N ASN A 142 -22.71 -8.10 3.42
CA ASN A 142 -22.11 -7.64 4.68
C ASN A 142 -20.63 -8.05 4.75
N PRO A 143 -19.67 -7.11 4.65
CA PRO A 143 -18.25 -7.44 4.65
C PRO A 143 -17.76 -7.91 6.02
N HIS A 144 -18.53 -7.73 7.10
CA HIS A 144 -18.19 -8.24 8.42
C HIS A 144 -18.41 -9.76 8.57
N ASP A 145 -19.22 -10.38 7.71
CA ASP A 145 -19.42 -11.82 7.71
C ASP A 145 -18.42 -12.50 6.76
N ARG A 146 -17.53 -13.33 7.32
CA ARG A 146 -16.45 -14.01 6.57
C ARG A 146 -16.97 -14.84 5.41
N LYS A 147 -18.21 -15.34 5.43
CA LYS A 147 -18.78 -16.14 4.33
C LYS A 147 -19.04 -15.32 3.07
N PHE A 148 -19.10 -13.99 3.19
CA PHE A 148 -19.25 -13.06 2.07
C PHE A 148 -17.90 -12.47 1.65
N ARG A 149 -16.85 -13.28 1.75
CA ARG A 149 -15.51 -12.95 1.28
C ARG A 149 -14.97 -14.11 0.48
N ASN A 150 -14.47 -13.82 -0.72
CA ASN A 150 -13.83 -14.80 -1.58
C ASN A 150 -12.33 -14.78 -1.34
N ARG A 151 -11.75 -15.93 -1.06
CA ARG A 151 -10.30 -16.06 -0.97
C ARG A 151 -9.68 -15.81 -2.35
N LEU A 152 -8.66 -14.95 -2.42
CA LEU A 152 -7.91 -14.74 -3.67
C LEU A 152 -7.01 -15.96 -3.93
N GLU A 153 -6.95 -16.41 -5.19
CA GLU A 153 -6.07 -17.51 -5.59
C GLU A 153 -4.61 -17.21 -5.26
N ALA A 154 -4.17 -15.97 -5.52
CA ALA A 154 -2.85 -15.46 -5.17
C ALA A 154 -2.86 -14.60 -3.89
N GLY A 155 -3.78 -14.83 -2.94
CA GLY A 155 -3.80 -14.05 -1.69
C GLY A 155 -2.60 -14.35 -0.78
N GLY A 156 -2.12 -13.32 -0.07
CA GLY A 156 -1.15 -13.47 1.04
C GLY A 156 -1.72 -14.18 2.27
N PRO A 157 -1.02 -14.29 3.41
CA PRO A 157 -1.49 -15.04 4.58
C PRO A 157 -2.90 -14.62 5.04
N ASP A 158 -3.67 -15.57 5.59
CA ASP A 158 -4.92 -15.27 6.29
C ASP A 158 -4.60 -14.63 7.67
N GLN A 159 -5.62 -14.26 8.43
CA GLN A 159 -5.52 -13.58 9.73
C GLN A 159 -5.88 -14.48 10.92
N SER A 160 -5.78 -15.81 10.75
CA SER A 160 -6.05 -16.73 11.85
C SER A 160 -4.97 -16.66 12.93
N HIS A 161 -5.20 -17.30 14.07
CA HIS A 161 -4.20 -17.38 15.14
C HIS A 161 -2.87 -17.95 14.64
N LYS A 162 -2.93 -18.97 13.77
CA LYS A 162 -1.73 -19.60 13.23
C LYS A 162 -0.88 -18.60 12.43
N GLU A 163 -1.46 -17.91 11.47
CA GLU A 163 -0.74 -16.96 10.62
C GLU A 163 -0.29 -15.71 11.38
N LYS A 164 -1.00 -15.32 12.45
CA LYS A 164 -0.67 -14.14 13.28
C LYS A 164 0.37 -14.37 14.37
N PHE A 165 0.58 -15.61 14.80
CA PHE A 165 1.44 -15.90 15.95
C PHE A 165 2.40 -17.06 15.70
N GLU A 166 1.92 -18.18 15.18
CA GLU A 166 2.71 -19.42 15.11
C GLU A 166 3.56 -19.55 13.84
N ALA A 167 3.19 -18.86 12.75
CA ALA A 167 3.82 -19.03 11.44
C ALA A 167 5.25 -18.45 11.36
N VAL A 168 5.71 -17.74 12.38
CA VAL A 168 7.03 -17.07 12.42
C VAL A 168 8.21 -18.03 12.60
N LYS A 169 7.94 -19.30 12.94
CA LYS A 169 8.90 -20.35 13.35
C LYS A 169 10.14 -20.47 12.47
N ASP A 170 9.95 -20.56 11.16
CA ASP A 170 11.04 -20.87 10.24
C ASP A 170 11.46 -19.65 9.42
N ASP A 171 10.48 -18.88 8.93
CA ASP A 171 10.68 -17.72 8.09
C ASP A 171 9.60 -16.66 8.38
N GLN A 172 10.03 -15.41 8.57
CA GLN A 172 9.13 -14.27 8.70
C GLN A 172 8.20 -14.10 7.49
N SER A 173 8.63 -14.56 6.30
CA SER A 173 7.84 -14.47 5.07
C SER A 173 6.56 -15.32 5.11
N GLU A 174 6.44 -16.25 6.05
CA GLU A 174 5.20 -17.01 6.28
C GLU A 174 4.22 -16.30 7.23
N HIS A 175 4.67 -15.24 7.91
CA HIS A 175 3.97 -14.62 9.02
C HIS A 175 3.10 -13.43 8.58
N TRP A 176 1.88 -13.33 9.10
CA TRP A 176 0.96 -12.26 8.75
C TRP A 176 1.49 -10.87 9.11
N CYS A 177 2.17 -10.70 10.25
CA CYS A 177 2.75 -9.41 10.65
C CYS A 177 3.92 -8.96 9.75
N TYR A 178 4.49 -9.83 8.93
CA TYR A 178 5.45 -9.42 7.90
C TYR A 178 4.73 -8.85 6.67
N HIS A 179 3.64 -9.49 6.25
CA HIS A 179 2.90 -9.09 5.05
C HIS A 179 2.02 -7.85 5.26
N ALA A 180 1.39 -7.73 6.41
CA ALA A 180 0.38 -6.70 6.63
C ALA A 180 0.93 -5.25 6.60
N PRO A 181 2.06 -4.92 7.27
CA PRO A 181 2.69 -3.61 7.14
C PRO A 181 3.19 -3.36 5.71
N ALA A 182 3.79 -4.36 5.06
CA ALA A 182 4.28 -4.24 3.69
C ALA A 182 3.15 -3.89 2.71
N ASN A 183 2.02 -4.57 2.79
CA ASN A 183 0.86 -4.30 1.95
C ASN A 183 0.26 -2.91 2.22
N ALA A 184 0.25 -2.46 3.48
CA ALA A 184 -0.19 -1.09 3.81
C ALA A 184 0.75 -0.03 3.22
N ILE A 185 2.07 -0.24 3.25
CA ILE A 185 3.07 0.64 2.63
C ILE A 185 2.96 0.60 1.09
N LEU A 186 2.71 -0.56 0.49
CA LEU A 186 2.48 -0.68 -0.95
C LEU A 186 1.21 0.05 -1.40
N ALA A 187 0.13 -0.03 -0.61
CA ALA A 187 -1.07 0.77 -0.85
C ALA A 187 -0.78 2.29 -0.74
N HIS A 188 0.09 2.70 0.18
CA HIS A 188 0.55 4.08 0.27
C HIS A 188 1.35 4.50 -0.98
N SER A 189 2.33 3.70 -1.39
CA SER A 189 3.11 3.96 -2.60
C SER A 189 2.21 3.98 -3.86
N LEU A 190 1.18 3.14 -3.90
CA LEU A 190 0.18 3.13 -4.97
C LEU A 190 -0.65 4.42 -5.00
N ILE A 191 -1.28 4.80 -3.89
CA ILE A 191 -2.15 5.99 -3.89
C ILE A 191 -1.38 7.27 -4.21
N ARG A 192 -0.11 7.38 -3.78
CA ARG A 192 0.78 8.49 -4.12
C ARG A 192 1.11 8.60 -5.61
N SER A 193 0.90 7.52 -6.38
CA SER A 193 1.11 7.51 -7.84
C SER A 193 -0.07 8.07 -8.64
N PHE A 194 -1.24 8.20 -8.01
CA PHE A 194 -2.44 8.68 -8.69
C PHE A 194 -2.39 10.20 -8.89
N PRO A 195 -2.74 10.70 -10.09
CA PRO A 195 -2.53 12.11 -10.45
C PRO A 195 -3.33 13.10 -9.59
N GLU A 196 -4.50 12.68 -9.10
CA GLU A 196 -5.36 13.48 -8.23
C GLU A 196 -4.91 13.50 -6.75
N VAL A 197 -3.86 12.77 -6.40
CA VAL A 197 -3.39 12.65 -5.01
C VAL A 197 -2.26 13.64 -4.77
N ASP A 198 -2.39 14.39 -3.70
CA ASP A 198 -1.29 15.18 -3.16
C ASP A 198 -0.34 14.25 -2.40
N LYS A 199 0.70 13.76 -3.09
CA LYS A 199 1.64 12.77 -2.57
C LYS A 199 2.45 13.25 -1.35
N ASP A 200 2.47 14.56 -1.12
CA ASP A 200 3.20 15.21 -0.04
C ASP A 200 2.29 15.47 1.18
N HIS A 201 0.99 15.17 1.08
CA HIS A 201 0.03 15.27 2.18
C HIS A 201 -0.76 13.98 2.34
N THR A 202 -0.19 13.01 3.04
CA THR A 202 -0.83 11.70 3.25
C THR A 202 -0.92 11.34 4.72
N ALA A 203 -1.94 10.55 5.07
CA ALA A 203 -2.16 10.04 6.40
C ALA A 203 -2.44 8.53 6.41
N VAL A 204 -2.25 7.90 7.56
CA VAL A 204 -2.64 6.51 7.80
C VAL A 204 -3.50 6.42 9.06
N THR A 205 -4.54 5.60 9.01
CA THR A 205 -5.32 5.26 10.20
C THR A 205 -5.75 3.81 10.16
N GLY A 206 -5.89 3.23 11.34
CA GLY A 206 -6.30 1.85 11.48
C GLY A 206 -6.87 1.56 12.85
N ILE A 207 -7.67 0.49 12.90
CA ILE A 207 -8.53 0.17 14.04
C ILE A 207 -8.10 -1.15 14.68
N SER A 208 -7.90 -1.22 16.00
CA SER A 208 -7.48 -2.44 16.73
C SER A 208 -6.17 -3.01 16.16
N TRP A 209 -6.16 -4.21 15.55
CA TRP A 209 -5.01 -4.71 14.79
C TRP A 209 -4.56 -3.75 13.69
N GLY A 210 -5.49 -3.02 13.06
CA GLY A 210 -5.13 -1.95 12.14
C GLY A 210 -4.44 -0.78 12.83
N GLY A 211 -4.76 -0.51 14.11
CA GLY A 211 -4.06 0.47 14.93
C GLY A 211 -2.64 0.02 15.30
N TYR A 212 -2.47 -1.27 15.64
CA TYR A 212 -1.14 -1.89 15.78
C TYR A 212 -0.29 -1.72 14.52
N LEU A 213 -0.86 -2.07 13.36
CA LEU A 213 -0.20 -1.90 12.06
C LEU A 213 0.06 -0.42 11.74
N THR A 214 -0.83 0.49 12.12
CA THR A 214 -0.62 1.93 11.95
C THR A 214 0.64 2.40 12.70
N CYS A 215 0.89 1.90 13.91
CA CYS A 215 2.11 2.22 14.65
C CYS A 215 3.38 1.74 13.91
N ILE A 216 3.36 0.51 13.37
CA ILE A 216 4.49 -0.04 12.62
C ILE A 216 4.72 0.74 11.33
N VAL A 217 3.66 0.89 10.52
CA VAL A 217 3.71 1.56 9.22
C VAL A 217 4.17 3.01 9.36
N ALA A 218 3.68 3.74 10.36
CA ALA A 218 4.12 5.12 10.62
C ALA A 218 5.56 5.22 11.12
N GLY A 219 6.07 4.17 11.77
CA GLY A 219 7.49 4.08 12.14
C GLY A 219 8.39 3.79 10.95
N LEU A 220 7.92 2.98 9.99
CA LEU A 220 8.67 2.58 8.80
C LEU A 220 8.64 3.61 7.68
N ASP A 221 7.45 4.12 7.34
CA ASP A 221 7.22 4.99 6.18
C ASP A 221 7.15 6.45 6.62
N ASN A 222 8.28 7.15 6.52
CA ASN A 222 8.44 8.56 6.90
C ASN A 222 7.71 9.55 5.97
N ARG A 223 6.96 9.07 4.97
CA ARG A 223 6.28 9.91 3.97
C ARG A 223 4.84 10.24 4.36
N PHE A 224 4.34 9.69 5.47
CA PHE A 224 3.07 10.10 6.08
C PHE A 224 3.26 11.36 6.94
N ASP A 225 2.38 12.34 6.76
CA ASP A 225 2.32 13.53 7.63
C ASP A 225 1.59 13.26 8.95
N ALA A 226 0.68 12.29 8.95
CA ALA A 226 -0.13 11.96 10.11
C ALA A 226 -0.41 10.46 10.22
N ALA A 227 -0.38 9.97 11.45
CA ALA A 227 -0.77 8.61 11.80
C ALA A 227 -1.77 8.62 12.96
N VAL A 228 -2.91 7.97 12.78
CA VAL A 228 -4.00 7.92 13.76
C VAL A 228 -4.32 6.47 14.11
N PRO A 229 -3.59 5.84 15.05
CA PRO A 229 -3.91 4.51 15.53
C PRO A 229 -5.13 4.57 16.46
N VAL A 230 -6.17 3.81 16.14
CA VAL A 230 -7.43 3.79 16.89
C VAL A 230 -7.48 2.53 17.76
N TYR A 231 -7.36 2.73 19.08
CA TYR A 231 -7.29 1.66 20.11
C TYR A 231 -6.37 0.48 19.75
N GLY A 232 -5.24 0.78 19.10
CA GLY A 232 -4.13 -0.13 18.87
C GLY A 232 -2.82 0.51 19.35
N CYS A 233 -1.87 -0.33 19.75
CA CYS A 233 -0.55 0.07 20.24
C CYS A 233 0.48 -1.03 19.91
N GLY A 234 1.77 -0.68 19.94
CA GLY A 234 2.86 -1.66 19.89
C GLY A 234 3.01 -2.44 21.21
N PHE A 235 4.11 -3.19 21.34
CA PHE A 235 4.45 -3.95 22.55
C PHE A 235 3.34 -4.93 22.98
N LEU A 236 2.76 -5.66 22.00
CA LEU A 236 1.67 -6.60 22.28
C LEU A 236 2.08 -7.78 23.17
N ASN A 237 3.37 -8.00 23.40
CA ASN A 237 3.90 -8.97 24.34
C ASN A 237 3.89 -8.52 25.82
N ALA A 238 3.41 -7.31 26.12
CA ALA A 238 3.35 -6.78 27.49
C ALA A 238 2.01 -6.08 27.76
N HIS A 239 1.26 -6.60 28.73
CA HIS A 239 -0.02 -6.05 29.20
C HIS A 239 -1.08 -5.90 28.11
N SER A 240 -1.08 -6.81 27.13
CA SER A 240 -2.06 -6.86 26.05
C SER A 240 -2.87 -8.15 26.08
N VAL A 241 -4.04 -8.15 25.43
CA VAL A 241 -4.86 -9.37 25.26
C VAL A 241 -4.16 -10.46 24.44
N PHE A 242 -3.09 -10.13 23.72
CA PHE A 242 -2.29 -11.05 22.91
C PHE A 242 -0.99 -11.47 23.58
N GLU A 243 -0.70 -10.96 24.78
CA GLU A 243 0.54 -11.25 25.51
C GLU A 243 0.80 -12.75 25.63
N SER A 244 -0.21 -13.50 26.04
CA SER A 244 -0.12 -14.95 26.19
C SER A 244 0.13 -15.67 24.86
N SER A 245 -0.36 -15.13 23.74
CA SER A 245 -0.15 -15.74 22.42
C SER A 245 1.29 -15.57 21.93
N ILE A 246 1.97 -14.50 22.36
CA ILE A 246 3.35 -14.19 21.96
C ILE A 246 4.35 -14.82 22.93
N ASN A 247 4.08 -14.76 24.24
CA ASN A 247 5.01 -15.22 25.28
C ASN A 247 5.02 -16.76 25.45
N GLN A 248 4.06 -17.47 24.87
CA GLN A 248 4.06 -18.94 24.83
C GLN A 248 4.81 -19.52 23.63
N LEU A 249 5.19 -18.69 22.66
CA LEU A 249 6.05 -19.12 21.57
C LEU A 249 7.44 -19.51 22.11
N PRO A 250 8.18 -20.40 21.43
CA PRO A 250 9.60 -20.57 21.69
C PRO A 250 10.33 -19.21 21.76
N PRO A 251 11.33 -19.04 22.63
CA PRO A 251 11.96 -17.73 22.85
C PRO A 251 12.46 -17.04 21.58
N GLU A 252 13.06 -17.80 20.65
CA GLU A 252 13.55 -17.28 19.37
C GLU A 252 12.39 -16.79 18.47
N ASP A 253 11.28 -17.52 18.45
CA ASP A 253 10.08 -17.17 17.68
C ASP A 253 9.40 -15.92 18.26
N SER A 254 9.32 -15.83 19.58
CA SER A 254 8.76 -14.66 20.28
C SER A 254 9.59 -13.41 19.99
N GLN A 255 10.92 -13.53 20.03
CA GLN A 255 11.84 -12.45 19.68
C GLN A 255 11.68 -12.04 18.21
N ARG A 256 11.61 -13.01 17.28
CA ARG A 256 11.38 -12.74 15.85
C ARG A 256 10.03 -12.07 15.62
N TRP A 257 8.98 -12.51 16.31
CA TRP A 257 7.65 -11.90 16.25
C TRP A 257 7.70 -10.43 16.66
N MET A 258 8.44 -10.11 17.74
CA MET A 258 8.59 -8.74 18.22
C MET A 258 9.44 -7.82 17.31
N GLN A 259 10.12 -8.38 16.31
CA GLN A 259 10.84 -7.64 15.27
C GLN A 259 9.95 -7.28 14.06
N LEU A 260 8.70 -7.80 14.01
CA LEU A 260 7.69 -7.53 12.98
C LEU A 260 6.63 -6.51 13.49
#